data_AF-A0A358M8K9-F1
#
_entry.id   AF-A0A358M8K9-F1
#
_cell.length_a   1.000
_cell.length_b   1.000
_cell.length_c   1.000
_cell.angle_alpha   90.00
_cell.angle_beta   90.00
_cell.angle_gamma   90.00
#
_symmetry.space_group_name_H-M   'P 1'
#
loop_
_entity.id
_entity.type
_entity.pdbx_description
1 polymer ?
#
loop_
_entity_poly.entity_id
_entity_poly.type
_entity_poly.pdbx_seq_one_letter_code
_entity_poly.pdbx_strand_id
1 'polypeptide(L)'
;MFCEKSNLHGILTDCPQRDERMGWMNDATVRFESTPYQFDIGRLFPKVIRDLLDVQESDGSITCTAPFVVGARPADPVCSSFLIAGLEALLHTGNIDIIREAYDGFRAWEDCLLAHSENYIVHYSYYGDWAAPAYACVGEDGANSAVTPGILMSTGYSYYNCRLLLRLAGMLGKEADCRRYSELADRIREAFLQKWFDP
;
A
#
# COMPACT_ATOMS: atom_id res chain seq x y z
N MET A 1 15.23 2.14 14.97
CA MET A 1 14.90 1.42 16.23
C MET A 1 13.99 2.21 17.17
N PHE A 2 14.38 3.39 17.71
CA PHE A 2 13.55 4.09 18.72
C PHE A 2 12.19 4.59 18.22
N CYS A 3 12.12 5.17 17.02
CA CYS A 3 10.86 5.61 16.41
C CYS A 3 9.89 4.44 16.26
N GLU A 4 10.33 3.37 15.60
CA GLU A 4 9.51 2.19 15.34
C GLU A 4 9.06 1.48 16.62
N LYS A 5 9.94 1.35 17.63
CA LYS A 5 9.56 0.82 18.95
C LYS A 5 8.48 1.66 19.62
N SER A 6 8.55 2.99 19.48
CA SER A 6 7.58 3.90 20.09
C SER A 6 6.22 3.83 19.41
N ASN A 7 6.13 3.27 18.21
CA ASN A 7 4.90 3.15 17.42
C ASN A 7 4.33 1.72 17.39
N LEU A 8 4.89 0.77 18.15
CA LEU A 8 4.42 -0.61 18.18
C LEU A 8 3.63 -0.90 19.45
N HIS A 9 2.30 -0.72 19.40
CA HIS A 9 1.37 -0.88 20.54
C HIS A 9 0.16 -1.74 20.17
N GLY A 10 0.40 -2.95 19.68
CA GLY A 10 -0.64 -3.85 19.15
C GLY A 10 -1.06 -3.55 17.70
N ILE A 11 -0.82 -2.33 17.23
CA ILE A 11 -0.77 -1.89 15.82
C ILE A 11 0.50 -1.07 15.60
N LEU A 12 0.86 -0.83 14.33
CA LEU A 12 1.92 0.08 13.94
C LEU A 12 1.34 1.48 13.73
N THR A 13 1.39 2.30 14.78
CA THR A 13 0.82 3.65 14.77
C THR A 13 1.63 4.62 13.91
N ASP A 14 1.00 5.72 13.50
CA ASP A 14 1.65 6.90 12.91
C ASP A 14 2.52 7.64 13.94
N CYS A 15 1.95 7.90 15.12
CA CYS A 15 2.62 8.58 16.21
C CYS A 15 2.07 8.12 17.57
N PRO A 16 2.87 8.18 18.66
CA PRO A 16 2.41 7.72 19.97
C PRO A 16 1.87 8.82 20.89
N GLN A 17 2.04 10.10 20.56
CA GLN A 17 1.87 11.20 21.51
C GLN A 17 0.52 11.93 21.41
N ARG A 18 0.10 12.36 20.21
CA ARG A 18 -1.14 13.14 20.04
C ARG A 18 -2.37 12.25 20.09
N ASP A 19 -3.54 12.86 20.00
CA ASP A 19 -4.87 12.24 19.99
C ASP A 19 -5.21 11.54 18.65
N GLU A 20 -4.24 10.81 18.10
CA GLU A 20 -4.38 10.05 16.86
C GLU A 20 -4.01 8.58 17.10
N ARG A 21 -2.72 8.22 17.00
CA ARG A 21 -2.21 6.87 17.32
C ARG A 21 -2.92 5.79 16.51
N MET A 22 -3.12 6.07 15.23
CA MET A 22 -3.88 5.23 14.32
C MET A 22 -2.94 4.39 13.46
N GLY A 23 -3.41 3.20 13.07
CA GLY A 23 -2.68 2.32 12.15
C GLY A 23 -2.80 2.82 10.73
N TRP A 24 -2.14 3.92 10.39
CA TRP A 24 -2.16 4.52 9.05
C TRP A 24 -1.40 3.66 8.04
N MET A 25 -2.10 3.27 6.98
CA MET A 25 -1.60 2.30 6.02
C MET A 25 -0.62 2.89 5.02
N ASN A 26 -0.73 4.17 4.69
CA ASN A 26 0.28 4.90 3.93
C ASN A 26 1.62 5.00 4.71
N ASP A 27 1.58 5.31 6.01
CA ASP A 27 2.75 5.33 6.89
C ASP A 27 3.37 3.92 7.03
N ALA A 28 2.53 2.90 7.09
CA ALA A 28 2.95 1.51 7.11
C ALA A 28 3.65 1.09 5.81
N THR A 29 3.09 1.43 4.64
CA THR A 29 3.64 1.09 3.31
C THR A 29 5.13 1.38 3.21
N VAL A 30 5.56 2.56 3.64
CA VAL A 30 6.95 3.01 3.51
C VAL A 30 7.88 2.46 4.61
N ARG A 31 7.33 1.88 5.68
CA ARG A 31 8.10 1.37 6.83
C ARG A 31 8.34 -0.13 6.80
N PHE A 32 7.41 -0.90 6.23
CA PHE A 32 7.35 -2.35 6.41
C PHE A 32 8.56 -3.11 5.89
N GLU A 33 9.26 -2.63 4.87
CA GLU A 33 10.52 -3.24 4.42
C GLU A 33 11.61 -3.14 5.50
N SER A 34 11.60 -2.07 6.32
CA SER A 34 12.60 -1.86 7.37
C SER A 34 12.27 -2.57 8.70
N THR A 35 11.00 -2.89 8.95
CA THR A 35 10.52 -3.41 10.23
C THR A 35 11.12 -4.79 10.59
N PRO A 36 11.26 -5.78 9.68
CA PRO A 36 11.86 -7.09 9.97
C PRO A 36 13.32 -7.03 10.43
N TYR A 37 14.05 -5.98 10.04
CA TYR A 37 15.43 -5.77 10.47
C TYR A 37 15.55 -5.22 11.89
N GLN A 38 14.43 -4.80 12.49
CA GLN A 38 14.39 -4.18 13.81
C GLN A 38 13.61 -5.01 14.84
N PHE A 39 12.62 -5.80 14.39
CA PHE A 39 11.71 -6.56 15.26
C PHE A 39 11.36 -7.93 14.68
N ASP A 40 10.96 -8.85 15.55
CA ASP A 40 10.32 -10.10 15.14
C ASP A 40 8.92 -9.82 14.58
N ILE A 41 8.77 -10.03 13.28
CA ILE A 41 7.53 -9.78 12.53
C ILE A 41 6.63 -11.01 12.42
N GLY A 42 7.01 -12.17 12.95
CA GLY A 42 6.33 -13.44 12.71
C GLY A 42 4.87 -13.48 13.17
N ARG A 43 4.51 -12.65 14.15
CA ARG A 43 3.10 -12.43 14.55
C ARG A 43 2.56 -11.08 14.10
N LEU A 44 3.43 -10.08 13.95
CA LEU A 44 3.04 -8.71 13.65
C LEU A 44 2.41 -8.59 12.27
N PHE A 45 3.09 -9.08 11.23
CA PHE A 45 2.62 -8.93 9.86
C PHE A 45 1.36 -9.75 9.55
N PRO A 46 1.24 -11.03 10.00
CA PRO A 46 -0.03 -11.75 9.86
C PRO A 46 -1.20 -11.04 10.54
N LYS A 47 -0.97 -10.40 11.69
CA LYS A 47 -2.01 -9.62 12.38
C LYS A 47 -2.40 -8.38 11.58
N VAL A 48 -1.43 -7.60 11.10
CA VAL A 48 -1.69 -6.41 10.25
C VAL A 48 -2.46 -6.77 8.98
N ILE A 49 -2.08 -7.86 8.32
CA ILE A 49 -2.76 -8.33 7.11
C ILE A 49 -4.21 -8.68 7.42
N ARG A 50 -4.47 -9.41 8.52
CA ARG A 50 -5.83 -9.77 8.94
C ARG A 50 -6.67 -8.56 9.34
N ASP A 51 -6.09 -7.58 10.06
CA ASP A 51 -6.81 -6.34 10.38
C ASP A 51 -7.28 -5.62 9.10
N LEU A 52 -6.47 -5.67 8.03
CA LEU A 52 -6.82 -5.09 6.74
C LEU A 52 -7.88 -5.89 5.98
N LEU A 53 -7.83 -7.23 6.06
CA LEU A 53 -8.89 -8.09 5.50
C LEU A 53 -10.21 -7.89 6.25
N ASP A 54 -10.19 -7.69 7.57
CA ASP A 54 -11.39 -7.48 8.40
C ASP A 54 -12.13 -6.18 8.05
N VAL A 55 -11.40 -5.15 7.59
CA VAL A 55 -11.99 -3.85 7.17
C VAL A 55 -12.19 -3.75 5.65
N GLN A 56 -11.80 -4.77 4.89
CA GLN A 56 -11.93 -4.80 3.44
C GLN A 56 -13.40 -4.99 3.04
N GLU A 57 -13.88 -4.15 2.14
CA GLU A 57 -15.26 -4.19 1.66
C GLU A 57 -15.46 -5.17 0.50
N SER A 58 -16.72 -5.46 0.17
CA SER A 58 -17.07 -6.38 -0.91
C SER A 58 -16.61 -5.94 -2.30
N ASP A 59 -16.34 -4.65 -2.50
CA ASP A 59 -15.78 -4.08 -3.73
C ASP A 59 -14.25 -4.16 -3.78
N GLY A 60 -13.61 -4.72 -2.74
CA GLY A 60 -12.17 -4.85 -2.60
C GLY A 60 -11.47 -3.64 -1.97
N SER A 61 -12.20 -2.56 -1.71
CA SER A 61 -11.63 -1.37 -1.07
C SER A 61 -11.17 -1.66 0.36
N ILE A 62 -9.99 -1.14 0.70
CA ILE A 62 -9.49 -1.09 2.08
C ILE A 62 -9.65 0.33 2.64
N THR A 63 -9.30 0.53 3.91
CA THR A 63 -9.37 1.82 4.60
C THR A 63 -8.01 2.41 4.89
N CYS A 64 -7.92 3.73 5.01
CA CYS A 64 -6.63 4.38 5.32
C CYS A 64 -6.05 3.96 6.68
N THR A 65 -6.92 3.59 7.64
CA THR A 65 -6.51 3.07 8.95
C THR A 65 -7.06 1.67 9.18
N ALA A 66 -6.26 0.81 9.83
CA ALA A 66 -6.68 -0.52 10.27
C ALA A 66 -6.26 -0.75 11.74
N PRO A 67 -7.21 -0.98 12.68
CA PRO A 67 -8.67 -0.93 12.53
C PRO A 67 -9.19 0.43 12.04
N PHE A 68 -10.33 0.45 11.35
CA PHE A 68 -10.85 1.67 10.77
C PHE A 68 -11.53 2.57 11.80
N VAL A 69 -10.96 3.75 12.02
CA VAL A 69 -11.55 4.80 12.88
C VAL A 69 -11.57 6.14 12.17
N VAL A 70 -10.54 6.44 11.37
CA VAL A 70 -10.37 7.73 10.68
C VAL A 70 -9.76 7.54 9.30
N GLY A 71 -9.98 8.51 8.41
CA GLY A 71 -9.48 8.52 7.04
C GLY A 71 -10.55 8.11 6.03
N ALA A 72 -10.11 7.78 4.82
CA ALA A 72 -10.98 7.48 3.70
C ALA A 72 -11.23 5.98 3.51
N ARG A 73 -12.33 5.70 2.80
CA ARG A 73 -12.71 4.40 2.25
C ARG A 73 -13.31 4.66 0.85
N PRO A 74 -12.68 4.22 -0.25
CA PRO A 74 -11.41 3.50 -0.32
C PRO A 74 -10.23 4.31 0.23
N ALA A 75 -9.18 3.61 0.67
CA ALA A 75 -7.93 4.20 1.10
C ALA A 75 -7.23 4.96 -0.05
N ASP A 76 -6.23 5.79 0.27
CA ASP A 76 -5.36 6.35 -0.79
C ASP A 76 -4.62 5.20 -1.51
N PRO A 77 -4.48 5.26 -2.86
CA PRO A 77 -3.75 4.24 -3.62
C PRO A 77 -2.31 3.98 -3.14
N VAL A 78 -1.66 4.92 -2.44
CA VAL A 78 -0.33 4.67 -1.81
C VAL A 78 -0.37 3.62 -0.68
N CYS A 79 -1.55 3.15 -0.27
CA CYS A 79 -1.72 2.11 0.74
C CYS A 79 -1.51 0.70 0.14
N SER A 80 -0.27 0.33 -0.17
CA SER A 80 0.14 -1.04 -0.56
C SER A 80 0.61 -1.90 0.63
N SER A 81 0.41 -1.42 1.86
CA SER A 81 1.01 -1.93 3.10
C SER A 81 0.84 -3.44 3.31
N PHE A 82 -0.36 -4.00 3.19
CA PHE A 82 -0.56 -5.45 3.37
C PHE A 82 0.07 -6.34 2.29
N LEU A 83 0.22 -5.87 1.03
CA LEU A 83 0.97 -6.63 0.03
C LEU A 83 2.46 -6.68 0.40
N ILE A 84 3.01 -5.55 0.86
CA ILE A 84 4.40 -5.46 1.35
C ILE A 84 4.56 -6.32 2.60
N ALA A 85 3.67 -6.19 3.59
CA ALA A 85 3.70 -7.01 4.81
C ALA A 85 3.67 -8.51 4.49
N GLY A 86 2.87 -8.92 3.50
CA GLY A 86 2.83 -10.30 3.05
C GLY A 86 4.18 -10.74 2.48
N LEU A 87 4.72 -9.97 1.54
CA LEU A 87 6.01 -10.28 0.93
C LEU A 87 7.13 -10.36 1.99
N GLU A 88 7.20 -9.39 2.89
CA GLU A 88 8.21 -9.35 3.95
C GLU A 88 8.02 -10.49 4.97
N ALA A 89 6.78 -10.84 5.31
CA ALA A 89 6.50 -12.02 6.14
C ALA A 89 7.05 -13.29 5.50
N LEU A 90 6.85 -13.47 4.20
CA LEU A 90 7.40 -14.61 3.47
C LEU A 90 8.94 -14.57 3.43
N LEU A 91 9.55 -13.43 3.08
CA LEU A 91 11.00 -13.32 2.93
C LEU A 91 11.75 -13.56 4.25
N HIS A 92 11.23 -13.05 5.37
CA HIS A 92 11.92 -13.09 6.65
C HIS A 92 11.52 -14.28 7.54
N THR A 93 10.34 -14.87 7.33
CA THR A 93 9.85 -15.96 8.20
C THR A 93 9.48 -17.24 7.45
N GLY A 94 9.45 -17.21 6.12
CA GLY A 94 8.99 -18.33 5.30
C GLY A 94 7.47 -18.57 5.38
N ASN A 95 6.71 -17.65 5.99
CA ASN A 95 5.28 -17.78 6.16
C ASN A 95 4.55 -17.55 4.82
N ILE A 96 4.42 -18.60 4.03
CA ILE A 96 3.66 -18.59 2.78
C ILE A 96 2.15 -18.72 3.01
N ASP A 97 1.74 -19.25 4.17
CA ASP A 97 0.33 -19.49 4.48
C ASP A 97 -0.46 -18.19 4.63
N ILE A 98 0.15 -17.15 5.21
CA ILE A 98 -0.48 -15.82 5.27
C ILE A 98 -0.69 -15.22 3.88
N ILE A 99 0.21 -15.52 2.92
CA ILE A 99 0.00 -15.10 1.53
C ILE A 99 -1.19 -15.86 0.94
N ARG A 100 -1.29 -17.17 1.15
CA ARG A 100 -2.44 -17.97 0.67
C ARG A 100 -3.76 -17.47 1.24
N GLU A 101 -3.78 -17.13 2.52
CA GLU A 101 -4.93 -16.58 3.23
C GLU A 101 -5.39 -15.25 2.62
N ALA A 102 -4.45 -14.33 2.40
CA ALA A 102 -4.75 -12.94 2.02
C ALA A 102 -4.75 -12.66 0.51
N TYR A 103 -4.33 -13.62 -0.33
CA TYR A 103 -4.07 -13.37 -1.75
C TYR A 103 -5.27 -12.79 -2.50
N ASP A 104 -6.47 -13.32 -2.27
CA ASP A 104 -7.67 -12.81 -2.94
C ASP A 104 -8.03 -11.39 -2.47
N GLY A 105 -7.74 -11.03 -1.22
CA GLY A 105 -7.87 -9.66 -0.72
C GLY A 105 -6.85 -8.69 -1.36
N PHE A 106 -5.60 -9.13 -1.56
CA PHE A 106 -4.60 -8.34 -2.28
C PHE A 106 -5.04 -8.06 -3.72
N ARG A 107 -5.60 -9.07 -4.39
CA ARG A 107 -6.14 -8.94 -5.75
C ARG A 107 -7.31 -7.98 -5.79
N ALA A 108 -8.25 -8.13 -4.86
CA ALA A 108 -9.45 -7.29 -4.79
C ALA A 108 -9.09 -5.81 -4.59
N TRP A 109 -8.04 -5.50 -3.83
CA TRP A 109 -7.57 -4.11 -3.70
C TRP A 109 -7.07 -3.53 -5.02
N GLU A 110 -6.25 -4.27 -5.77
CA GLU A 110 -5.81 -3.79 -7.08
C GLU A 110 -6.96 -3.69 -8.09
N ASP A 111 -7.88 -4.65 -8.09
CA ASP A 111 -9.08 -4.57 -8.92
C ASP A 111 -9.95 -3.35 -8.56
N CYS A 112 -10.01 -2.96 -7.28
CA CYS A 112 -10.64 -1.71 -6.83
C CYS A 112 -9.91 -0.47 -7.39
N LEU A 113 -8.57 -0.42 -7.37
CA LEU A 113 -7.82 0.69 -7.96
C LEU A 113 -8.05 0.80 -9.47
N LEU A 114 -8.06 -0.33 -10.18
CA LEU A 114 -8.34 -0.39 -11.61
C LEU A 114 -9.76 0.05 -11.95
N ALA A 115 -10.75 -0.24 -11.10
CA ALA A 115 -12.12 0.24 -11.26
C ALA A 115 -12.24 1.77 -11.13
N HIS A 116 -11.31 2.40 -10.42
CA HIS A 116 -11.17 3.85 -10.29
C HIS A 116 -10.13 4.45 -11.25
N SER A 117 -9.82 3.72 -12.32
CA SER A 117 -8.86 4.12 -13.35
C SER A 117 -9.53 4.36 -14.70
N GLU A 118 -9.00 5.30 -15.48
CA GLU A 118 -9.35 5.52 -16.88
C GLU A 118 -8.06 5.41 -17.68
N ASN A 119 -8.05 4.59 -18.72
CA ASN A 119 -6.86 4.32 -19.55
C ASN A 119 -5.62 3.94 -18.70
N TYR A 120 -5.83 3.10 -17.68
CA TYR A 120 -4.79 2.62 -16.74
C TYR A 120 -4.13 3.71 -15.87
N ILE A 121 -4.76 4.88 -15.79
CA ILE A 121 -4.37 5.96 -14.86
C ILE A 121 -5.39 5.99 -13.73
N VAL A 122 -4.95 5.89 -12.47
CA VAL A 122 -5.83 5.98 -11.29
C VAL A 122 -6.27 7.44 -11.10
N HIS A 123 -7.57 7.74 -10.97
CA HIS A 123 -8.08 9.13 -10.99
C HIS A 123 -8.38 9.75 -9.63
N TYR A 124 -7.82 9.21 -8.56
CA TYR A 124 -7.97 9.81 -7.23
C TYR A 124 -6.69 9.69 -6.41
N SER A 125 -6.52 10.64 -5.50
CA SER A 125 -5.48 10.68 -4.47
C SER A 125 -5.91 11.64 -3.38
N TYR A 126 -5.67 11.29 -2.13
CA TYR A 126 -5.95 12.10 -0.94
C TYR A 126 -4.67 12.66 -0.32
N TYR A 127 -3.59 11.87 -0.33
CA TYR A 127 -2.30 12.19 0.32
C TYR A 127 -1.14 12.21 -0.68
N GLY A 128 -0.99 11.17 -1.51
CA GLY A 128 0.12 11.06 -2.46
C GLY A 128 1.50 11.15 -1.79
N ASP A 129 2.30 12.12 -2.22
CA ASP A 129 3.61 12.45 -1.65
C ASP A 129 3.45 13.33 -0.40
N TRP A 130 2.99 12.71 0.69
CA TRP A 130 2.64 13.39 1.93
C TRP A 130 3.87 13.88 2.70
N ALA A 131 3.79 15.12 3.21
CA ALA A 131 4.81 15.79 3.98
C ALA A 131 6.15 15.97 3.24
N ALA A 132 6.07 16.43 1.98
CA ALA A 132 7.21 16.97 1.25
C ALA A 132 7.90 18.09 2.04
N PRO A 133 9.15 18.49 1.70
CA PRO A 133 9.78 19.66 2.31
C PRO A 133 8.85 20.88 2.23
N ALA A 134 8.83 21.75 3.25
CA ALA A 134 7.82 22.81 3.36
C ALA A 134 7.67 23.70 2.11
N TYR A 135 8.76 23.99 1.40
CA TYR A 135 8.74 24.77 0.15
C TYR A 135 8.05 24.06 -1.03
N ALA A 136 7.82 22.76 -0.91
CA ALA A 136 7.21 21.87 -1.90
C ALA A 136 5.81 21.41 -1.47
N CYS A 137 5.25 21.95 -0.39
CA CYS A 137 3.88 21.68 0.04
C CYS A 137 2.87 22.71 -0.50
N VAL A 138 1.62 22.30 -0.63
CA VAL A 138 0.50 23.18 -0.97
C VAL A 138 0.11 24.02 0.24
N GLY A 139 0.40 25.31 0.20
CA GLY A 139 0.12 26.23 1.31
C GLY A 139 1.20 26.20 2.40
N GLU A 140 1.20 27.22 3.25
CA GLU A 140 2.26 27.43 4.26
C GLU A 140 2.28 26.34 5.35
N ASP A 141 1.10 25.85 5.75
CA ASP A 141 0.92 24.80 6.76
C ASP A 141 0.42 23.47 6.16
N GLY A 142 0.51 23.29 4.84
CA GLY A 142 0.04 22.10 4.16
C GLY A 142 1.04 20.94 4.19
N ALA A 143 0.53 19.72 4.04
CA ALA A 143 1.35 18.51 3.91
C ALA A 143 1.28 17.86 2.52
N ASN A 144 0.28 18.19 1.71
CA ASN A 144 0.19 17.68 0.34
C ASN A 144 1.27 18.29 -0.55
N SER A 145 1.95 17.46 -1.33
CA SER A 145 2.95 17.93 -2.30
C SER A 145 2.33 18.85 -3.36
N ALA A 146 2.95 20.00 -3.57
CA ALA A 146 2.68 20.92 -4.67
C ALA A 146 3.49 20.59 -5.93
N VAL A 147 4.51 19.72 -5.80
CA VAL A 147 5.45 19.38 -6.87
C VAL A 147 5.13 18.03 -7.48
N THR A 148 4.85 17.03 -6.63
CA THR A 148 4.57 15.65 -7.06
C THR A 148 3.07 15.45 -7.16
N PRO A 149 2.50 15.24 -8.37
CA PRO A 149 1.06 15.04 -8.50
C PRO A 149 0.60 13.76 -7.79
N GLY A 150 -0.46 13.84 -6.96
CA GLY A 150 -1.01 12.66 -6.28
C GLY A 150 -1.47 11.55 -7.25
N ILE A 151 -1.98 11.93 -8.43
CA ILE A 151 -2.37 10.99 -9.49
C ILE A 151 -1.15 10.25 -10.08
N LEU A 152 0.01 10.91 -10.16
CA LEU A 152 1.26 10.26 -10.54
C LEU A 152 1.61 9.20 -9.51
N MET A 153 1.62 9.55 -8.22
CA MET A 153 1.88 8.59 -7.14
C MET A 153 0.91 7.42 -7.18
N SER A 154 -0.38 7.70 -7.30
CA SER A 154 -1.44 6.69 -7.27
C SER A 154 -1.33 5.68 -8.41
N THR A 155 -1.02 6.15 -9.61
CA THR A 155 -0.80 5.27 -10.77
C THR A 155 0.48 4.44 -10.61
N GLY A 156 1.55 5.05 -10.07
CA GLY A 156 2.78 4.34 -9.74
C GLY A 156 2.58 3.22 -8.72
N TYR A 157 1.72 3.44 -7.73
CA TYR A 157 1.40 2.42 -6.72
C TYR A 157 0.51 1.30 -7.27
N SER A 158 -0.42 1.57 -8.18
CA SER A 158 -1.14 0.50 -8.91
C SER A 158 -0.17 -0.35 -9.76
N TYR A 159 0.79 0.28 -10.45
CA TYR A 159 1.88 -0.45 -11.11
C TYR A 159 2.66 -1.32 -10.11
N TYR A 160 3.05 -0.76 -8.97
CA TYR A 160 3.80 -1.46 -7.93
C TYR A 160 3.01 -2.65 -7.35
N ASN A 161 1.72 -2.49 -7.08
CA ASN A 161 0.83 -3.57 -6.67
C ASN A 161 0.79 -4.70 -7.70
N CYS A 162 0.66 -4.38 -8.99
CA CYS A 162 0.72 -5.40 -10.05
C CYS A 162 2.06 -6.17 -10.01
N ARG A 163 3.18 -5.48 -9.76
CA ARG A 163 4.50 -6.13 -9.62
C ARG A 163 4.59 -7.03 -8.38
N LEU A 164 4.02 -6.60 -7.25
CA LEU A 164 3.93 -7.41 -6.04
C LEU A 164 3.03 -8.63 -6.26
N LEU A 165 1.84 -8.44 -6.83
CA LEU A 165 0.89 -9.52 -7.14
C LEU A 165 1.46 -10.54 -8.12
N LEU A 166 2.19 -10.10 -9.14
CA LEU A 166 2.94 -10.98 -10.03
C LEU A 166 3.94 -11.86 -9.25
N ARG A 167 4.72 -11.26 -8.35
CA ARG A 167 5.71 -11.98 -7.54
C ARG A 167 5.03 -12.99 -6.60
N LEU A 168 3.99 -12.57 -5.90
CA LEU A 168 3.23 -13.42 -4.97
C LEU A 168 2.50 -14.54 -5.72
N ALA A 169 1.92 -14.26 -6.88
CA ALA A 169 1.30 -15.26 -7.76
C ALA A 169 2.29 -16.36 -8.15
N GLY A 170 3.50 -15.98 -8.55
CA GLY A 170 4.56 -16.92 -8.92
C GLY A 170 4.97 -17.82 -7.76
N MET A 171 5.07 -17.26 -6.56
CA MET A 171 5.35 -18.03 -5.34
C MET A 171 4.23 -19.01 -4.97
N LEU A 172 2.99 -18.70 -5.36
CA LEU A 172 1.83 -19.57 -5.16
C LEU A 172 1.58 -20.54 -6.33
N GLY A 173 2.34 -20.46 -7.43
CA GLY A 173 2.11 -21.26 -8.65
C GLY A 173 0.86 -20.86 -9.43
N LYS A 174 0.39 -19.62 -9.30
CA LYS A 174 -0.82 -19.10 -9.97
C LYS A 174 -0.50 -18.50 -11.34
N GLU A 175 -0.20 -19.37 -12.32
CA GLU A 175 0.27 -18.99 -13.66
C GLU A 175 -0.66 -18.04 -14.44
N ALA A 176 -1.97 -18.15 -14.25
CA ALA A 176 -2.93 -17.25 -14.89
C ALA A 176 -2.82 -15.82 -14.34
N ASP A 177 -2.65 -15.69 -13.02
CA ASP A 177 -2.49 -14.40 -12.36
C ASP A 177 -1.12 -13.79 -12.68
N CYS A 178 -0.06 -14.61 -12.81
CA CYS A 178 1.23 -14.14 -13.32
C CYS A 178 1.09 -13.46 -14.69
N ARG A 179 0.40 -14.09 -15.64
CA ARG A 179 0.17 -13.49 -16.96
C ARG A 179 -0.64 -12.19 -16.85
N ARG A 180 -1.75 -12.22 -16.11
CA ARG A 180 -2.63 -11.05 -15.89
C ARG A 180 -1.85 -9.86 -15.35
N TYR A 181 -1.11 -10.04 -14.25
CA TYR A 181 -0.43 -8.94 -13.59
C TYR A 181 0.83 -8.46 -14.32
N SER A 182 1.47 -9.34 -15.11
CA SER A 182 2.51 -8.91 -16.06
C SER A 182 1.92 -7.98 -17.13
N GLU A 183 0.83 -8.39 -17.79
CA GLU A 183 0.18 -7.59 -18.83
C GLU A 183 -0.36 -6.26 -18.29
N LEU A 184 -0.98 -6.25 -17.10
CA LEU A 184 -1.45 -5.03 -16.46
C LEU A 184 -0.30 -4.09 -16.11
N ALA A 185 0.79 -4.60 -15.53
CA ALA A 185 1.95 -3.78 -15.21
C ALA A 185 2.53 -3.12 -16.47
N ASP A 186 2.60 -3.84 -17.59
CA ASP A 186 3.08 -3.28 -18.86
C ASP A 186 2.17 -2.16 -19.38
N ARG A 187 0.84 -2.36 -19.36
CA ARG A 187 -0.13 -1.33 -19.79
C ARG A 187 -0.12 -0.09 -18.91
N ILE A 188 -0.06 -0.26 -17.59
CA ILE A 188 0.05 0.87 -16.65
C ILE A 188 1.36 1.62 -16.89
N ARG A 189 2.48 0.89 -17.08
CA ARG A 189 3.77 1.51 -17.41
C ARG A 189 3.72 2.33 -18.70
N GLU A 190 3.12 1.79 -19.76
CA GLU A 190 2.96 2.51 -21.03
C GLU A 190 2.14 3.79 -20.86
N ALA A 191 0.97 3.71 -20.22
CA ALA A 191 0.11 4.86 -19.96
C ALA A 191 0.81 5.91 -19.06
N PHE A 192 1.54 5.45 -18.04
CA PHE A 192 2.29 6.31 -17.13
C PHE A 192 3.37 7.10 -17.87
N LEU A 193 4.21 6.41 -18.66
CA LEU A 193 5.28 7.04 -19.43
C LEU A 193 4.70 8.01 -20.47
N GLN A 194 3.62 7.63 -21.17
CA GLN A 194 2.97 8.53 -22.12
C GLN A 194 2.45 9.82 -21.48
N LYS A 195 2.00 9.75 -20.22
CA LYS A 195 1.41 10.90 -19.52
C LYS A 195 2.44 11.84 -18.89
N TRP A 196 3.54 11.30 -18.35
CA TRP A 196 4.45 12.07 -17.50
C TRP A 196 5.93 12.07 -17.92
N PHE A 197 6.37 11.21 -18.84
CA PHE A 197 7.76 11.20 -19.27
C PHE A 197 7.99 12.17 -20.44
N ASP A 198 8.85 13.16 -20.24
CA ASP A 198 9.37 14.06 -21.29
C ASP A 198 10.81 13.63 -21.63
N PRO A 199 11.08 13.12 -22.85
CA PRO A 199 12.38 12.55 -23.23
C PRO A 199 13.59 13.50 -23.23
#